data_AF-A0A948X9R5-F1
#
_entry.id   AF-A0A948X9R5-F1
#
_cell.length_a   1.000
_cell.length_b   1.000
_cell.length_c   1.000
_cell.angle_alpha   90.00
_cell.angle_beta   90.00
_cell.angle_gamma   90.00
#
_symmetry.space_group_name_H-M   'P 1'
#
loop_
_entity.id
_entity.type
_entity.pdbx_description
1 polymer ?
#
loop_
_entity_poly.entity_id
_entity_poly.type
_entity_poly.pdbx_seq_one_letter_code
_entity_poly.pdbx_strand_id
1 'polypeptide(L)'
;MPRALSADEQAALRCATAFAIVAGDQARGDPMAVQYPPLGVRGREFFAVTAARLMDAAGLDEAGIKAAAEGEAAAVRRDGAGPIMPFCLALLDAQMPPPAGRAAP
;
A
#
# COMPACT_ATOMS: atom_id res chain seq x y z
N MET A 1 -10.81 -9.49 20.86
CA MET A 1 -10.45 -8.06 21.07
C MET A 1 -9.30 -7.75 20.15
N PRO A 2 -9.29 -6.60 19.46
CA PRO A 2 -8.20 -6.24 18.56
C PRO A 2 -6.89 -6.16 19.33
N ARG A 3 -5.80 -6.65 18.73
CA ARG A 3 -4.44 -6.50 19.28
C ARG A 3 -3.67 -5.40 18.56
N ALA A 4 -2.57 -4.96 19.18
CA ALA A 4 -1.61 -4.12 18.50
C ALA A 4 -1.03 -4.84 17.27
N LEU A 5 -0.83 -4.09 16.19
CA LEU A 5 -0.19 -4.57 14.98
C LEU A 5 1.30 -4.82 15.24
N SER A 6 1.85 -5.90 14.67
CA SER A 6 3.28 -6.12 14.63
C SER A 6 3.98 -5.10 13.73
N ALA A 7 5.31 -5.01 13.82
CA ALA A 7 6.07 -4.11 12.95
C ALA A 7 5.85 -4.42 11.46
N ASP A 8 5.78 -5.70 11.09
CA ASP A 8 5.56 -6.13 9.71
C ASP A 8 4.15 -5.81 9.22
N GLU A 9 3.14 -5.95 10.09
CA GLU A 9 1.74 -5.59 9.79
C GLU A 9 1.57 -4.09 9.60
N GLN A 10 2.20 -3.29 10.46
CA GLN A 10 2.24 -1.83 10.32
C GLN A 10 2.96 -1.42 9.03
N ALA A 11 4.10 -2.05 8.72
CA ALA A 11 4.85 -1.79 7.49
C ALA A 11 4.02 -2.13 6.24
N ALA A 12 3.32 -3.27 6.24
CA ALA A 12 2.42 -3.65 5.15
C ALA A 12 1.30 -2.62 4.98
N LEU A 13 0.64 -2.20 6.05
CA LEU A 13 -0.43 -1.20 5.99
C LEU A 13 0.08 0.17 5.52
N ARG A 14 1.29 0.57 5.95
CA ARG A 14 1.97 1.77 5.46
C ARG A 14 2.21 1.71 3.97
N CYS A 15 2.73 0.60 3.45
CA CYS A 15 2.93 0.41 2.02
C CYS A 15 1.63 0.42 1.23
N ALA A 16 0.59 -0.27 1.72
CA ALA A 16 -0.73 -0.25 1.10
C ALA A 16 -1.28 1.19 0.96
N THR A 17 -1.08 1.99 2.00
CA THR A 17 -1.51 3.38 2.03
C THR A 17 -0.68 4.28 1.12
N ALA A 18 0.63 4.07 1.09
CA ALA A 18 1.53 4.76 0.16
C ALA A 18 1.11 4.51 -1.30
N PHE A 19 0.73 3.27 -1.64
CA PHE A 19 0.25 2.97 -2.99
C PHE A 19 -1.06 3.67 -3.32
N ALA A 20 -2.00 3.76 -2.36
CA ALA A 20 -3.24 4.47 -2.57
C ALA A 20 -3.01 5.97 -2.85
N ILE A 21 -2.08 6.60 -2.10
CA ILE A 21 -1.69 8.00 -2.31
C ILE A 21 -1.05 8.16 -3.69
N VAL A 22 0.00 7.38 -4.00
CA VAL A 22 0.70 7.47 -5.28
C VAL A 22 -0.23 7.17 -6.46
N ALA A 23 -1.14 6.19 -6.34
CA ALA A 23 -2.13 5.92 -7.39
C ALA A 23 -3.08 7.10 -7.61
N GLY A 24 -3.49 7.77 -6.53
CA GLY A 24 -4.26 9.02 -6.62
C GLY A 24 -3.48 10.13 -7.31
N ASP A 25 -2.18 10.23 -7.04
CA ASP A 25 -1.29 11.24 -7.63
C ASP A 25 -1.02 10.93 -9.12
N GLN A 26 -0.86 9.65 -9.47
CA GLN A 26 -0.80 9.16 -10.86
C GLN A 26 -2.05 9.54 -11.65
N ALA A 27 -3.24 9.37 -11.05
CA ALA A 27 -4.50 9.75 -11.69
C ALA A 27 -4.61 11.26 -11.95
N ARG A 28 -3.86 12.08 -11.22
CA ARG A 28 -3.77 13.54 -11.43
C ARG A 28 -2.61 13.95 -12.33
N GLY A 29 -1.82 13.00 -12.82
CA GLY A 29 -0.67 13.26 -13.69
C GLY A 29 0.54 13.87 -12.97
N ASP A 30 0.68 13.63 -11.66
CA ASP A 30 1.83 14.11 -10.90
C ASP A 30 3.15 13.52 -11.47
N PRO A 31 4.12 14.36 -11.92
CA PRO A 31 5.36 13.91 -12.55
C PRO A 31 6.24 13.02 -11.67
N MET A 32 6.13 13.14 -10.35
CA MET A 32 6.86 12.28 -9.40
C MET A 32 6.16 10.94 -9.24
N ALA A 33 4.83 10.93 -9.23
CA ALA A 33 4.05 9.71 -9.05
C ALA A 33 4.08 8.79 -10.27
N VAL A 34 4.13 9.36 -11.49
CA VAL A 34 4.20 8.58 -12.74
C VAL A 34 5.55 7.91 -12.99
N GLN A 35 6.57 8.20 -12.18
CA GLN A 35 7.85 7.48 -12.21
C GLN A 35 7.75 6.08 -11.57
N TYR A 36 6.75 5.85 -10.73
CA TYR A 36 6.47 4.54 -10.16
C TYR A 36 5.65 3.68 -11.15
N PRO A 37 5.70 2.34 -11.04
CA PRO A 37 4.81 1.48 -11.82
C PRO A 37 3.34 1.84 -11.58
N PRO A 38 2.40 1.47 -12.47
CA PRO A 38 0.98 1.72 -12.25
C PRO A 38 0.47 1.03 -10.98
N LEU A 39 -0.01 1.81 -10.01
CA LEU A 39 -0.43 1.29 -8.69
C LEU A 39 -1.95 1.18 -8.50
N GLY A 40 -2.75 1.67 -9.45
CA GLY A 40 -4.21 1.68 -9.33
C GLY A 40 -4.84 0.28 -9.18
N VAL A 41 -4.29 -0.74 -9.84
CA VAL A 41 -4.79 -2.13 -9.73
C VAL A 41 -4.04 -2.89 -8.62
N ARG A 42 -2.74 -3.09 -8.80
CA ARG A 42 -1.91 -3.88 -7.88
C ARG A 42 -1.88 -3.29 -6.46
N GLY A 43 -1.85 -1.96 -6.31
CA GLY A 43 -1.88 -1.31 -5.00
C GLY A 43 -3.21 -1.49 -4.27
N ARG A 44 -4.34 -1.48 -5.01
CA ARG A 44 -5.66 -1.78 -4.43
C ARG A 44 -5.78 -3.23 -3.99
N GLU A 45 -5.29 -4.16 -4.81
CA GLU A 45 -5.26 -5.59 -4.47
C GLU A 45 -4.37 -5.84 -3.25
N PHE A 46 -3.21 -5.17 -3.17
CA PHE A 46 -2.36 -5.17 -1.99
C PHE A 46 -3.14 -4.79 -0.74
N PHE A 47 -3.83 -3.66 -0.79
CA PHE A 47 -4.61 -3.16 0.33
C PHE A 47 -5.67 -4.16 0.77
N ALA A 48 -6.42 -4.73 -0.18
CA ALA A 48 -7.47 -5.71 0.14
C ALA A 48 -6.89 -6.96 0.83
N VAL A 49 -5.79 -7.50 0.33
CA VAL A 49 -5.13 -8.67 0.94
C VAL A 49 -4.52 -8.33 2.30
N THR A 50 -3.88 -7.18 2.44
CA THR A 50 -3.37 -6.71 3.74
C THR A 50 -4.50 -6.54 4.74
N ALA A 51 -5.58 -5.85 4.36
CA ALA A 51 -6.74 -5.64 5.22
C ALA A 51 -7.34 -6.96 5.70
N ALA A 52 -7.59 -7.92 4.79
CA ALA A 52 -8.11 -9.24 5.14
C ALA A 52 -7.20 -9.97 6.16
N ARG A 53 -5.87 -9.95 5.94
CA ARG A 53 -4.91 -10.53 6.88
C ARG A 53 -4.94 -9.85 8.25
N LEU A 54 -5.13 -8.53 8.31
CA LEU A 54 -5.24 -7.81 9.57
C LEU A 54 -6.54 -8.14 10.32
N MET A 55 -7.65 -8.36 9.59
CA MET A 55 -8.89 -8.85 10.19
C MET A 55 -8.66 -10.21 10.85
N ASP A 56 -8.04 -11.14 10.13
CA ASP A 56 -7.80 -12.50 10.60
C ASP A 56 -6.76 -12.56 11.74
N ALA A 57 -5.63 -11.88 11.58
CA ALA A 57 -4.48 -12.01 12.47
C ALA A 57 -4.51 -11.06 13.67
N ALA A 58 -5.05 -9.85 13.49
CA ALA A 58 -5.09 -8.82 14.53
C ALA A 58 -6.49 -8.60 15.12
N GLY A 59 -7.52 -9.24 14.54
CA GLY A 59 -8.91 -9.09 14.99
C GLY A 59 -9.47 -7.69 14.76
N LEU A 60 -8.92 -6.94 13.80
CA LEU A 60 -9.45 -5.65 13.41
C LEU A 60 -10.73 -5.83 12.57
N ASP A 61 -11.69 -4.95 12.73
CA ASP A 61 -12.81 -4.82 11.82
C ASP A 61 -12.52 -3.75 10.75
N GLU A 62 -13.49 -3.52 9.85
CA GLU A 62 -13.36 -2.52 8.79
C GLU A 62 -13.09 -1.11 9.34
N ALA A 63 -13.75 -0.75 10.45
CA ALA A 63 -13.56 0.55 11.10
C ALA A 63 -12.15 0.70 11.68
N GLY A 64 -11.64 -0.35 12.33
CA GLY A 64 -10.29 -0.41 12.86
C GLY A 64 -9.23 -0.34 11.76
N ILE A 65 -9.43 -1.03 10.64
CA ILE A 65 -8.54 -0.96 9.47
C ILE A 65 -8.55 0.44 8.87
N LYS A 66 -9.73 1.05 8.70
CA LYS A 66 -9.85 2.43 8.20
C LYS A 66 -9.10 3.41 9.09
N ALA A 67 -9.28 3.34 10.41
CA ALA A 67 -8.60 4.22 11.34
C ALA A 67 -7.06 4.04 11.31
N ALA A 68 -6.59 2.79 11.26
CA ALA A 68 -5.16 2.49 11.15
C ALA A 68 -4.57 2.99 9.81
N ALA A 69 -5.28 2.77 8.70
CA ALA A 69 -4.86 3.25 7.38
C ALA A 69 -4.83 4.78 7.32
N GLU A 70 -5.79 5.48 7.94
CA GLU A 70 -5.79 6.95 8.03
C GLU A 70 -4.57 7.48 8.78
N GLY A 71 -4.18 6.80 9.87
CA GLY A 71 -2.96 7.10 10.63
C GLY A 71 -1.69 6.97 9.77
N GLU A 72 -1.55 5.84 9.07
CA GLU A 72 -0.44 5.65 8.12
C GLU A 72 -0.48 6.66 6.98
N ALA A 73 -1.67 7.02 6.49
CA ALA A 73 -1.82 7.98 5.40
C ALA A 73 -1.37 9.38 5.82
N ALA A 74 -1.68 9.77 7.06
CA ALA A 74 -1.20 11.02 7.63
C ALA A 74 0.33 11.03 7.74
N ALA A 75 0.93 9.93 8.17
CA ALA A 75 2.39 9.80 8.23
C ALA A 75 3.03 9.88 6.84
N VAL A 76 2.53 9.12 5.87
CA VAL A 76 3.05 9.11 4.49
C VAL A 76 2.90 10.48 3.83
N ARG A 77 1.79 11.19 4.04
CA ARG A 77 1.62 12.56 3.50
C ARG A 77 2.59 13.56 4.13
N ARG A 78 2.86 13.44 5.43
CA ARG A 78 3.79 14.32 6.14
C ARG A 78 5.24 14.09 5.69
N ASP A 79 5.65 12.83 5.58
CA ASP A 79 7.05 12.46 5.36
C ASP A 79 7.38 12.25 3.87
N GLY A 80 6.34 12.16 3.03
CA GLY A 80 6.42 11.81 1.61
C GLY A 80 6.49 10.28 1.40
N ALA A 81 5.95 9.80 0.28
CA ALA A 81 6.03 8.38 -0.08
C ALA A 81 7.45 7.97 -0.53
N GLY A 82 8.20 8.89 -1.15
CA GLY A 82 9.49 8.61 -1.79
C GLY A 82 10.46 7.74 -0.98
N PRO A 83 10.73 8.06 0.31
CA PRO A 83 11.66 7.30 1.15
C PRO A 83 11.28 5.83 1.36
N ILE A 84 9.99 5.49 1.37
CA ILE A 84 9.50 4.13 1.64
C ILE A 84 9.21 3.33 0.36
N MET A 85 9.08 4.00 -0.79
CA MET A 85 8.67 3.35 -2.04
C MET A 85 9.58 2.22 -2.50
N PRO A 86 10.92 2.28 -2.43
CA PRO A 86 11.77 1.15 -2.84
C PRO A 86 11.46 -0.14 -2.07
N PHE A 87 11.29 -0.03 -0.75
CA PHE A 87 10.91 -1.16 0.11
C PHE A 87 9.50 -1.63 -0.20
N CYS A 88 8.54 -0.72 -0.32
CA CYS A 88 7.16 -1.07 -0.59
C CYS A 88 7.00 -1.77 -1.94
N LEU A 89 7.66 -1.30 -2.99
CA LEU A 89 7.59 -1.95 -4.31
C LEU A 89 8.16 -3.37 -4.28
N ALA A 90 9.26 -3.61 -3.57
CA ALA A 90 9.77 -4.97 -3.38
C ALA A 90 8.75 -5.89 -2.68
N LEU A 91 8.05 -5.36 -1.66
CA LEU A 91 7.00 -6.10 -0.96
C LEU A 91 5.75 -6.34 -1.84
N LEU A 92 5.44 -5.39 -2.72
CA LEU A 92 4.37 -5.51 -3.72
C LEU A 92 4.69 -6.60 -4.74
N ASP A 93 5.90 -6.59 -5.29
CA ASP A 93 6.36 -7.58 -6.28
C ASP A 93 6.42 -8.99 -5.69
N ALA A 94 6.80 -9.14 -4.42
CA ALA A 94 6.83 -10.44 -3.74
C ALA A 94 5.43 -11.07 -3.56
N GLN A 95 4.38 -10.24 -3.43
CA GLN A 95 3.02 -10.72 -3.14
C GLN A 95 2.11 -10.74 -4.38
N MET A 96 2.30 -9.79 -5.28
CA MET A 96 1.57 -9.67 -6.54
C MET A 96 2.60 -9.36 -7.62
N PRO A 97 3.31 -10.37 -8.13
CA PRO A 97 4.31 -10.16 -9.16
C PRO A 97 3.71 -9.39 -10.35
N PRO A 98 4.48 -8.50 -11.00
CA PRO A 98 4.01 -7.82 -12.19
C PRO A 98 3.59 -8.87 -13.23
N PRO A 99 2.54 -8.62 -14.03
CA PRO A 99 2.16 -9.53 -15.09
C PRO A 99 3.39 -9.80 -15.97
N ALA A 100 3.76 -11.07 -16.13
CA ALA A 100 4.86 -11.47 -16.99
C ALA A 100 4.58 -10.93 -18.39
N GLY A 101 5.40 -9.99 -18.84
CA GLY A 101 5.13 -9.25 -20.06
C GLY A 101 5.04 -10.17 -21.27
N ARG A 102 3.95 -10.03 -22.04
CA ARG A 102 4.16 -9.78 -23.46
C ARG A 102 5.00 -8.51 -23.52
N ALA A 103 6.23 -8.65 -24.00
CA ALA A 103 7.04 -7.50 -24.39
C ALA A 103 6.20 -6.62 -25.33
N ALA A 104 6.11 -5.32 -25.04
CA ALA A 104 5.56 -4.37 -26.00
C ALA A 104 6.46 -4.41 -27.26
N PRO A 105 5.87 -4.42 -28.48
CA PRO A 105 6.64 -4.34 -29.71
C PRO A 105 7.39 -3.00 -29.85
#